data_AF-K1REM0-F1
#
_entry.id   AF-K1REM0-F1
#
_cell.length_a   1.000
_cell.length_b   1.000
_cell.length_c   1.000
_cell.angle_alpha   90.00
_cell.angle_beta   90.00
_cell.angle_gamma   90.00
#
_symmetry.space_group_name_H-M   'P 1'
#
loop_
_entity.id
_entity.type
_entity.pdbx_description
1 polymer ?
#
loop_
_entity_poly.entity_id
_entity_poly.type
_entity_poly.pdbx_seq_one_letter_code
_entity_poly.pdbx_strand_id
1 'polypeptide(L)'
;MFAIPNGGYRAKATAARMKRTGTRAGVPDIFLPVSNGREHGLFIEMKRRKGGTVSTSQKERMKMLTAEGYRCVVAKGCQEAIDAIMRYMDGE
;
A
#
# COMPACT_ATOMS: atom_id res chain seq x y z
N MET A 1 10.38 -5.39 -4.94
CA MET A 1 9.43 -4.42 -4.37
C MET A 1 9.31 -3.24 -5.33
N PHE A 2 8.12 -2.63 -5.47
CA PHE A 2 7.94 -1.42 -6.26
C PHE A 2 6.90 -0.48 -5.63
N ALA A 3 7.00 0.81 -5.94
CA ALA A 3 6.03 1.82 -5.55
C ALA A 3 4.84 1.86 -6.53
N ILE A 4 3.65 2.08 -6.01
CA ILE A 4 2.42 2.32 -6.75
C ILE A 4 2.11 3.82 -6.64
N PRO A 5 2.45 4.65 -7.65
CA PRO A 5 2.50 6.11 -7.52
C PRO A 5 1.11 6.77 -7.65
N ASN A 6 0.14 6.33 -6.86
CA ASN A 6 -1.23 6.84 -6.90
C ASN A 6 -1.42 8.14 -6.11
N GLY A 7 -0.49 8.50 -5.22
CA GLY A 7 -0.59 9.70 -4.37
C GLY A 7 0.01 11.00 -4.93
N GLY A 8 0.71 10.95 -6.08
CA GLY A 8 1.41 12.12 -6.62
C GLY A 8 0.49 13.24 -7.10
N TYR A 9 0.90 14.50 -6.90
CA TYR A 9 0.23 15.66 -7.50
C TYR A 9 0.26 15.54 -9.03
N ARG A 10 -0.86 15.89 -9.66
CA ARG A 10 -1.02 15.80 -11.10
C ARG A 10 -2.17 16.68 -11.58
N ALA A 11 -2.06 17.17 -12.81
CA ALA A 11 -3.11 17.92 -13.46
C ALA A 11 -4.40 17.09 -13.61
N LYS A 12 -5.57 17.76 -13.62
CA LYS A 12 -6.89 17.12 -13.71
C LYS A 12 -7.00 16.15 -14.90
N ALA A 13 -6.48 16.54 -16.06
CA ALA A 13 -6.47 15.71 -17.26
C ALA A 13 -5.68 14.41 -17.05
N THR A 14 -4.50 14.49 -16.44
CA THR A 14 -3.65 13.33 -16.11
C THR A 14 -4.33 12.42 -15.10
N ALA A 15 -4.97 12.97 -14.06
CA ALA A 15 -5.73 12.19 -13.09
C ALA A 15 -6.89 11.42 -13.74
N ALA A 16 -7.62 12.06 -14.65
CA ALA A 16 -8.71 11.42 -15.40
C ALA A 16 -8.19 10.30 -16.31
N ARG A 17 -7.08 10.53 -17.03
CA ARG A 17 -6.43 9.50 -17.85
C ARG A 17 -5.99 8.30 -17.01
N MET A 18 -5.34 8.54 -15.88
CA MET A 18 -4.89 7.47 -14.98
C MET A 18 -6.04 6.62 -14.44
N LYS A 19 -7.17 7.24 -14.07
CA LYS A 19 -8.39 6.50 -13.69
C LYS A 19 -8.88 5.61 -14.83
N ARG A 20 -8.88 6.10 -16.06
CA ARG A 20 -9.28 5.31 -17.26
C ARG A 20 -8.31 4.18 -17.57
N THR A 21 -7.02 4.35 -17.29
CA THR A 21 -6.00 3.32 -17.48
C THR A 21 -5.85 2.39 -16.27
N GLY A 22 -6.83 2.37 -15.37
CA GLY A 22 -6.92 1.37 -14.30
C GLY A 22 -6.37 1.79 -12.94
N THR A 23 -5.91 3.04 -12.76
CA THR A 23 -5.55 3.54 -11.42
C THR A 23 -6.79 3.51 -10.52
N ARG A 24 -6.68 2.79 -9.40
CA ARG A 24 -7.73 2.72 -8.37
C ARG A 24 -7.32 3.56 -7.16
N ALA A 25 -8.27 4.32 -6.62
CA ALA A 25 -8.07 5.06 -5.38
C ALA A 25 -7.85 4.10 -4.22
N GLY A 26 -7.04 4.52 -3.25
CA GLY A 26 -6.82 3.77 -2.01
C GLY A 26 -5.91 2.54 -2.12
N VAL A 27 -5.36 2.23 -3.30
CA VAL A 27 -4.32 1.19 -3.42
C VAL A 27 -3.09 1.63 -2.61
N PRO A 28 -2.53 0.77 -1.73
CA PRO A 28 -1.35 1.07 -0.93
C PRO A 28 -0.13 1.50 -1.75
N ASP A 29 0.74 2.31 -1.16
CA ASP A 29 1.86 2.98 -1.84
C ASP A 29 2.96 2.03 -2.32
N ILE A 30 3.17 0.90 -1.64
CA ILE A 30 4.26 -0.05 -1.95
C ILE A 30 3.70 -1.45 -2.01
N PHE A 31 4.19 -2.24 -2.97
CA PHE A 31 3.95 -3.67 -3.04
C PHE A 31 5.25 -4.47 -3.10
N LEU A 32 5.35 -5.47 -2.23
CA LEU A 32 6.39 -6.49 -2.21
C LEU A 32 5.75 -7.81 -2.70
N PRO A 33 5.97 -8.20 -3.98
CA PRO A 33 5.39 -9.40 -4.58
C PRO A 33 6.22 -10.65 -4.21
N VAL A 34 6.37 -10.91 -2.91
CA VAL A 34 7.07 -12.08 -2.38
C VAL A 34 6.09 -12.77 -1.44
N SER A 35 5.77 -14.04 -1.67
CA SER A 35 4.97 -14.80 -0.70
C SER A 35 5.85 -15.31 0.42
N ASN A 36 5.36 -15.26 1.66
CA ASN A 36 6.01 -15.85 2.84
C ASN A 36 5.47 -17.26 3.19
N GLY A 37 4.73 -17.89 2.27
CA GLY A 37 4.09 -19.19 2.47
C GLY A 37 2.73 -19.13 3.19
N ARG A 38 2.37 -18.02 3.84
CA ARG A 38 1.04 -17.79 4.44
C ARG A 38 0.22 -16.75 3.68
N GLU A 39 0.90 -15.71 3.21
CA GLU A 39 0.31 -14.56 2.53
C GLU A 39 0.93 -14.43 1.13
N HIS A 40 0.16 -13.95 0.16
CA HIS A 40 0.57 -13.88 -1.26
C HIS A 40 1.54 -12.74 -1.58
N GLY A 41 1.69 -11.79 -0.66
CA GLY A 41 2.56 -10.62 -0.78
C GLY A 41 2.26 -9.60 0.30
N LEU A 42 3.10 -8.56 0.37
CA LEU A 42 2.98 -7.47 1.34
C LEU A 42 2.69 -6.14 0.65
N PHE A 43 1.59 -5.50 1.03
CA PHE A 43 1.29 -4.11 0.74
C PHE A 43 1.60 -3.21 1.93
N ILE A 44 2.22 -2.06 1.66
CA ILE A 44 2.55 -1.05 2.67
C ILE A 44 1.94 0.28 2.24
N GLU A 45 1.05 0.82 3.08
CA GLU A 45 0.52 2.16 2.98
C GLU A 45 1.37 3.11 3.84
N MET A 46 2.04 4.06 3.20
CA MET A 46 2.98 4.96 3.86
C MET A 46 2.25 6.18 4.43
N LYS A 47 2.58 6.54 5.68
CA LYS A 47 2.07 7.74 6.33
C LYS A 47 3.19 8.58 6.92
N ARG A 48 2.93 9.88 7.00
CA ARG A 48 3.79 10.81 7.75
C ARG A 48 3.74 10.44 9.25
N ARG A 49 4.89 10.50 9.92
CA ARG A 49 5.03 10.21 11.37
C ARG A 49 4.05 11.02 12.22
N LYS A 50 3.81 12.28 11.86
CA LYS A 50 2.84 13.17 12.48
C LYS A 50 1.78 13.59 11.47
N GLY A 51 0.51 13.54 11.86
CA GLY A 51 -0.64 13.97 11.04
C GLY A 51 -0.98 13.07 9.84
N GLY A 52 -0.28 11.96 9.64
CA GLY A 52 -0.61 10.98 8.61
C GLY A 52 -1.76 10.06 9.04
N THR A 53 -2.88 10.12 8.34
CA THR A 53 -4.04 9.25 8.57
C THR A 53 -4.40 8.46 7.33
N VAL A 54 -5.00 7.29 7.53
CA VAL A 54 -5.50 6.42 6.47
C VAL A 54 -6.91 6.86 6.08
N SER A 55 -7.11 7.16 4.80
CA SER A 55 -8.44 7.53 4.27
C SER A 55 -9.40 6.35 4.26
N THR A 56 -10.71 6.60 4.18
CA THR A 56 -11.73 5.55 4.10
C THR A 56 -11.48 4.58 2.93
N SER A 57 -11.20 5.11 1.74
CA SER A 57 -10.89 4.28 0.56
C SER A 57 -9.66 3.38 0.72
N GLN A 58 -8.65 3.85 1.46
CA GLN A 58 -7.46 3.04 1.76
C GLN A 58 -7.80 1.91 2.73
N LYS A 59 -8.60 2.18 3.76
CA LYS A 59 -9.07 1.15 4.71
C LYS A 59 -9.87 0.06 4.01
N GLU A 60 -10.81 0.45 3.14
CA GLU A 60 -11.61 -0.49 2.36
C GLU A 60 -10.74 -1.35 1.45
N ARG A 61 -9.80 -0.73 0.73
CA ARG A 61 -8.91 -1.46 -0.18
C ARG A 61 -7.99 -2.43 0.56
N MET A 62 -7.40 -2.02 1.67
CA MET A 62 -6.59 -2.91 2.50
C MET A 62 -7.41 -4.08 3.05
N LYS A 63 -8.65 -3.83 3.50
CA LYS A 63 -9.56 -4.88 3.95
C LYS A 63 -9.82 -5.91 2.84
N MET A 64 -10.08 -5.46 1.61
CA MET A 64 -10.26 -6.34 0.47
C MET A 64 -9.00 -7.14 0.16
N LEU A 65 -7.84 -6.49 0.09
CA LEU A 65 -6.56 -7.16 -0.19
C LEU A 65 -6.22 -8.21 0.88
N THR A 66 -6.50 -7.93 2.15
CA THR A 66 -6.32 -8.89 3.23
C THR A 66 -7.29 -10.06 3.15
N ALA A 67 -8.54 -9.83 2.74
CA ALA A 67 -9.49 -10.92 2.49
C ALA A 67 -9.02 -11.85 1.34
N GLU A 68 -8.30 -11.31 0.36
CA GLU A 68 -7.70 -12.06 -0.75
C GLU A 68 -6.33 -12.68 -0.41
N GLY A 69 -5.93 -12.71 0.87
CA GLY A 69 -4.70 -13.38 1.31
C GLY A 69 -3.42 -12.55 1.22
N TYR A 70 -3.50 -11.23 1.05
CA TYR A 70 -2.32 -10.35 1.13
C TYR A 70 -2.15 -9.72 2.52
N ARG A 71 -0.90 -9.59 2.98
CA ARG A 71 -0.60 -8.76 4.14
C ARG A 71 -0.72 -7.29 3.76
N CYS A 72 -1.46 -6.51 4.54
CA CYS A 72 -1.54 -5.06 4.39
C CYS A 72 -1.14 -4.40 5.70
N VAL A 73 -0.21 -3.45 5.65
CA VAL A 73 0.23 -2.70 6.82
C VAL A 73 0.25 -1.20 6.54
N VAL A 74 0.10 -0.42 7.61
CA VAL A 74 0.30 1.03 7.57
C VAL A 74 1.61 1.34 8.26
N ALA A 75 2.53 2.03 7.58
CA ALA A 75 3.84 2.38 8.12
C ALA A 75 3.99 3.90 8.24
N LYS A 76 4.24 4.40 9.44
CA LYS A 76 4.50 5.81 9.71
C LYS A 76 5.99 6.12 9.60
N GLY A 77 6.41 6.52 8.41
CA GLY A 77 7.82 6.78 8.08
C GLY A 77 8.59 5.52 7.68
N CYS A 78 9.85 5.71 7.29
CA CYS A 78 10.65 4.63 6.72
C CYS A 78 10.98 3.51 7.71
N GLN A 79 11.22 3.82 8.99
CA GLN A 79 11.60 2.80 9.97
C GLN A 79 10.50 1.74 10.14
N GLU A 80 9.25 2.15 10.33
CA GLU A 80 8.13 1.21 10.45
C GLU A 80 7.93 0.38 9.17
N ALA A 81 8.24 0.93 8.00
CA ALA A 81 8.16 0.18 6.74
C ALA A 81 9.27 -0.88 6.64
N ILE A 82 10.50 -0.54 7.04
CA ILE A 82 11.62 -1.48 7.11
C ILE A 82 11.28 -2.61 8.08
N ASP A 83 10.83 -2.26 9.29
CA ASP A 83 10.48 -3.24 10.32
C ASP A 83 9.35 -4.17 9.84
N ALA A 84 8.35 -3.64 9.14
CA ALA A 84 7.26 -4.44 8.58
C ALA A 84 7.74 -5.40 7.47
N ILE A 85 8.69 -4.98 6.64
CA ILE A 85 9.29 -5.85 5.62
C ILE A 85 10.09 -6.96 6.30
N MET A 86 10.93 -6.64 7.28
CA MET A 86 11.74 -7.64 7.98
C MET A 86 10.85 -8.71 8.63
N ARG A 87 9.85 -8.30 9.42
CA ARG A 87 8.89 -9.22 10.05
C ARG A 87 8.16 -10.09 9.03
N TYR A 88 7.72 -9.49 7.92
CA TYR A 88 7.06 -10.23 6.85
C TYR A 88 7.94 -11.32 6.24
N MET A 89 9.24 -11.00 6.04
CA MET A 89 10.24 -11.93 5.49
C MET A 89 10.60 -13.04 6.50
N ASP A 90 10.55 -12.74 7.80
CA ASP A 90 10.78 -13.70 8.88
C ASP A 90 9.54 -14.59 9.17
N GLY A 91 8.39 -14.29 8.53
CA GLY A 91 7.16 -15.08 8.62
C GLY A 91 6.20 -14.69 9.75
N GLU A 92 6.33 -13.46 10.27
CA GLU A 92 5.50 -12.87 11.35
C GLU A 92 4.29 -12.04 10.86
#